data_AF-A0A369YFQ1-F1
#
_entry.id   AF-A0A369YFQ1-F1
#
_cell.length_a   1.000
_cell.length_b   1.000
_cell.length_c   1.000
_cell.angle_alpha   90.00
_cell.angle_beta   90.00
_cell.angle_gamma   90.00
#
_symmetry.space_group_name_H-M   'P 1'
#
loop_
_entity.id
_entity.type
_entity.pdbx_description
1 polymer ?
#
loop_
_entity_poly.entity_id
_entity_poly.type
_entity_poly.pdbx_seq_one_letter_code
_entity_poly.pdbx_strand_id
1 'polypeptide(L)'
;MKNLISKAGRAIALQAVIFASCFAISTAHAEMPPLPQQMWEAKSDSQIAEDARRDPNKYCTQCHETGNATGKQFSHAGKHFQSDAKSPNNGQQVTCVSCHGNMSENHRKGVKDVMRFNAIGKASNPQLERTVHEQNQVCVGCHTADKLREKFWAHDTHANKIACANCHELHPEKEPMKGIPEKQRIKLCTDCHTKVQAKKEAELKAQEAKENK
;
A
#
# COMPACT_ATOMS: atom_id res chain seq x y z
N MET A 1 25.59 79.24 -26.46
CA MET A 1 26.60 78.69 -25.52
C MET A 1 26.16 77.28 -25.17
N LYS A 2 26.54 76.29 -25.99
CA LYS A 2 27.59 75.29 -25.73
C LYS A 2 27.39 74.48 -24.43
N ASN A 3 26.91 73.24 -24.62
CA ASN A 3 27.32 72.00 -23.97
C ASN A 3 27.17 71.85 -22.45
N LEU A 4 26.07 71.22 -22.00
CA LEU A 4 26.06 70.37 -20.79
C LEU A 4 25.00 69.25 -20.89
N ILE A 5 25.09 68.40 -21.93
CA ILE A 5 24.47 67.07 -21.91
C ILE A 5 25.55 66.10 -21.46
N SER A 6 25.67 65.86 -20.16
CA SER A 6 26.62 64.88 -19.63
C SER A 6 26.17 64.34 -18.28
N LYS A 7 25.97 63.02 -18.25
CA LYS A 7 26.06 62.10 -17.10
C LYS A 7 24.87 61.83 -16.17
N ALA A 8 23.73 62.51 -16.26
CA ALA A 8 22.59 62.16 -15.38
C ALA A 8 21.62 61.09 -15.96
N GLY A 9 21.55 60.93 -17.28
CA GLY A 9 20.52 60.08 -17.93
C GLY A 9 20.88 58.60 -18.15
N ARG A 10 22.09 58.16 -17.78
CA ARG A 10 22.56 56.77 -18.03
C ARG A 10 22.61 55.88 -16.79
N ALA A 11 22.33 56.41 -15.60
CA ALA A 11 22.38 55.63 -14.36
C ALA A 11 21.02 55.03 -13.94
N ILE A 12 19.89 55.47 -14.51
CA ILE A 12 18.55 55.04 -14.08
C ILE A 12 18.03 53.84 -14.91
N ALA A 13 18.64 53.53 -16.06
CA ALA A 13 18.22 52.41 -16.90
C ALA A 13 18.82 51.04 -16.53
N LEU A 14 19.67 50.96 -15.50
CA LEU A 14 20.38 49.72 -15.13
C LEU A 14 20.03 49.17 -13.74
N GLN A 15 19.12 49.81 -13.00
CA GLN A 15 18.67 49.31 -11.69
C GLN A 15 17.25 48.70 -11.69
N ALA A 16 16.55 48.70 -12.83
CA ALA A 16 15.21 48.11 -12.94
C ALA A 16 15.20 46.64 -13.40
N VAL A 17 16.36 45.99 -13.58
CA VAL A 17 16.44 44.62 -14.13
C VAL A 17 16.83 43.56 -13.09
N ILE A 18 17.20 43.93 -11.86
CA ILE A 18 17.72 42.96 -10.87
C ILE A 18 16.69 42.54 -9.80
N PHE A 19 15.50 43.16 -9.74
CA PHE A 19 14.46 42.79 -8.77
C PHE A 19 13.23 42.06 -9.37
N ALA A 20 13.30 41.61 -10.62
CA ALA A 20 12.23 40.86 -11.27
C ALA A 20 12.54 39.36 -11.47
N SER A 21 13.66 38.85 -10.95
CA SER A 21 14.12 37.47 -11.21
C SER A 21 13.89 36.47 -10.07
N CYS A 22 13.24 36.85 -8.96
CA CYS A 22 13.10 35.97 -7.79
C CYS A 22 11.65 35.58 -7.43
N PHE A 23 10.67 35.76 -8.32
CA PHE A 23 9.26 35.39 -8.05
C PHE A 23 8.65 34.44 -9.08
N ALA A 24 9.43 33.49 -9.56
CA ALA A 24 8.91 32.29 -10.20
C ALA A 24 9.45 31.06 -9.48
N ILE A 25 9.06 30.88 -8.21
CA ILE A 25 8.98 29.53 -7.68
C ILE A 25 7.81 28.91 -8.45
N SER A 26 8.13 28.25 -9.56
CA SER A 26 7.21 27.32 -10.19
C SER A 26 6.71 26.40 -9.08
N THR A 27 5.43 26.53 -8.74
CA THR A 27 4.67 25.47 -8.10
C THR A 27 4.51 24.36 -9.14
N ALA A 28 5.63 23.76 -9.54
CA ALA A 28 5.65 22.39 -9.97
C ALA A 28 5.25 21.60 -8.72
N HIS A 29 3.93 21.52 -8.51
CA HIS A 29 3.38 20.41 -7.76
C HIS A 29 4.01 19.19 -8.40
N ALA A 30 4.82 18.46 -7.64
CA ALA A 30 5.26 17.15 -8.06
C ALA A 30 3.98 16.38 -8.35
N GLU A 31 3.68 16.25 -9.64
CA GLU A 31 2.50 15.54 -10.11
C GLU A 31 2.75 14.10 -9.65
N MET A 32 2.04 13.71 -8.58
CA MET A 32 2.15 12.36 -8.07
C MET A 32 1.82 11.45 -9.24
N PRO A 33 2.65 10.43 -9.52
CA PRO A 33 2.35 9.50 -10.59
C PRO A 33 0.92 9.00 -10.39
N PRO A 34 0.13 8.91 -11.47
CA PRO A 34 -1.24 8.44 -11.37
C PRO A 34 -1.24 7.14 -10.58
N LEU A 35 -2.12 7.05 -9.58
CA LEU A 35 -2.31 5.81 -8.82
C LEU A 35 -2.39 4.67 -9.84
N PRO A 36 -1.61 3.57 -9.66
CA PRO A 36 -1.71 2.42 -10.53
C PRO A 36 -3.18 2.08 -10.71
N GLN A 37 -3.58 1.88 -11.96
CA GLN A 37 -4.96 1.52 -12.32
C GLN A 37 -5.44 0.47 -11.32
N GLN A 38 -6.47 0.81 -10.54
CA GLN A 38 -6.78 0.00 -9.38
C GLN A 38 -7.10 -1.41 -9.87
N MET A 39 -6.53 -2.43 -9.21
CA MET A 39 -6.56 -3.82 -9.68
C MET A 39 -7.98 -4.36 -9.96
N TRP A 40 -9.03 -3.69 -9.45
CA TRP A 40 -10.44 -4.01 -9.67
C TRP A 40 -11.07 -3.35 -10.91
N GLU A 41 -10.40 -2.38 -11.56
CA GLU A 41 -10.85 -1.75 -12.81
C GLU A 41 -10.27 -2.40 -14.07
N ALA A 42 -9.25 -3.25 -13.91
CA ALA A 42 -8.66 -3.98 -15.03
C ALA A 42 -9.67 -4.98 -15.59
N LYS A 43 -10.15 -4.73 -16.81
CA LYS A 43 -10.92 -5.72 -17.57
C LYS A 43 -10.02 -6.92 -17.85
N SER A 44 -10.47 -8.09 -17.45
CA SER A 44 -9.83 -9.37 -17.79
C SER A 44 -10.59 -9.98 -18.97
N ASP A 45 -9.86 -10.43 -19.99
CA ASP A 45 -10.43 -11.11 -21.17
C ASP A 45 -10.91 -12.53 -20.88
N SER A 46 -10.75 -13.02 -19.64
CA SER A 46 -11.19 -14.35 -19.22
C SER A 46 -12.66 -14.40 -18.82
N GLN A 47 -13.37 -15.42 -19.34
CA GLN A 47 -14.73 -15.77 -18.93
C GLN A 47 -14.84 -16.03 -17.41
N ILE A 48 -13.77 -16.51 -16.78
CA ILE A 48 -13.70 -16.72 -15.32
C ILE A 48 -13.75 -15.38 -14.55
N ALA A 49 -13.21 -14.30 -15.11
CA ALA A 49 -13.33 -12.97 -14.50
C ALA A 49 -14.71 -12.34 -14.72
N GLU A 50 -15.39 -12.66 -15.82
CA GLU A 50 -16.82 -12.35 -16.02
C GLU A 50 -17.69 -13.09 -14.99
N ASP A 51 -17.41 -14.37 -14.75
CA ASP A 51 -18.14 -15.20 -13.80
C ASP A 51 -17.89 -14.76 -12.35
N ALA A 52 -16.66 -14.35 -12.01
CA ALA A 52 -16.33 -13.76 -10.71
C ALA A 52 -17.03 -12.41 -10.47
N ARG A 53 -17.49 -11.71 -11.52
CA ARG A 53 -18.36 -10.53 -11.39
C ARG A 53 -19.81 -10.89 -11.02
N ARG A 54 -20.24 -12.13 -11.20
CA ARG A 54 -21.48 -12.63 -10.56
C ARG A 54 -21.17 -12.91 -9.10
N ASP A 55 -21.98 -12.41 -8.16
CA ASP A 55 -21.76 -12.46 -6.70
C ASP A 55 -20.38 -13.03 -6.28
N PRO A 56 -19.32 -12.19 -6.31
CA PRO A 56 -17.94 -12.66 -6.15
C PRO A 56 -17.75 -13.43 -4.84
N ASN A 57 -18.49 -13.05 -3.80
CA ASN A 57 -18.42 -13.70 -2.50
C ASN A 57 -18.88 -15.16 -2.63
N LYS A 58 -20.03 -15.41 -3.25
CA LYS A 58 -20.56 -16.77 -3.46
C LYS A 58 -19.67 -17.62 -4.35
N TYR A 59 -19.02 -17.05 -5.35
CA TYR A 59 -18.17 -17.80 -6.26
C TYR A 59 -16.86 -18.25 -5.59
N CYS A 60 -16.15 -17.32 -4.93
CA CYS A 60 -14.89 -17.63 -4.24
C CYS A 60 -15.10 -18.65 -3.11
N THR A 61 -16.21 -18.55 -2.39
CA THR A 61 -16.49 -19.38 -1.22
C THR A 61 -16.78 -20.84 -1.55
N GLN A 62 -17.24 -21.17 -2.76
CA GLN A 62 -17.45 -22.55 -3.21
C GLN A 62 -16.19 -23.43 -3.06
N CYS A 63 -15.01 -22.82 -3.09
CA CYS A 63 -13.75 -23.49 -2.82
C CYS A 63 -13.13 -23.05 -1.48
N HIS A 64 -13.12 -21.74 -1.17
CA HIS A 64 -12.33 -21.18 -0.06
C HIS A 64 -12.97 -21.25 1.35
N GLU A 65 -14.20 -21.78 1.51
CA GLU A 65 -14.83 -21.94 2.84
C GLU A 65 -14.43 -23.23 3.57
N THR A 66 -14.08 -24.28 2.83
CA THR A 66 -13.70 -25.56 3.43
C THR A 66 -12.18 -25.64 3.52
N GLY A 67 -11.67 -26.16 4.64
CA GLY A 67 -10.22 -26.40 4.81
C GLY A 67 -9.60 -27.27 3.71
N ASN A 68 -10.40 -27.88 2.83
CA ASN A 68 -9.96 -28.67 1.69
C ASN A 68 -9.25 -27.86 0.60
N ALA A 69 -9.54 -26.56 0.40
CA ALA A 69 -8.87 -25.76 -0.63
C ALA A 69 -7.62 -25.00 -0.12
N THR A 70 -7.57 -24.69 1.18
CA THR A 70 -6.51 -23.84 1.78
C THR A 70 -5.76 -24.51 2.92
N GLY A 71 -6.15 -25.73 3.32
CA GLY A 71 -5.55 -26.49 4.41
C GLY A 71 -5.91 -25.98 5.81
N LYS A 72 -6.76 -24.95 5.95
CA LYS A 72 -7.15 -24.34 7.23
C LYS A 72 -8.61 -23.89 7.22
N GLN A 73 -9.27 -23.98 8.37
CA GLN A 73 -10.57 -23.34 8.57
C GLN A 73 -10.42 -21.83 8.34
N PHE A 74 -11.14 -21.30 7.35
CA PHE A 74 -11.09 -19.90 6.98
C PHE A 74 -12.39 -19.23 7.39
N SER A 75 -12.30 -18.09 8.06
CA SER A 75 -13.46 -17.33 8.54
C SER A 75 -13.51 -15.98 7.82
N HIS A 76 -14.68 -15.61 7.32
CA HIS A 76 -14.94 -14.29 6.73
C HIS A 76 -15.80 -13.46 7.70
N ALA A 77 -15.43 -13.43 8.98
CA ALA A 77 -16.23 -12.80 10.03
C ALA A 77 -15.76 -11.37 10.38
N GLY A 78 -14.61 -10.94 9.87
CA GLY A 78 -14.07 -9.62 10.14
C GLY A 78 -14.93 -8.46 9.60
N LYS A 79 -14.55 -7.23 9.97
CA LYS A 79 -15.38 -6.02 9.71
C LYS A 79 -15.65 -5.77 8.24
N HIS A 80 -14.73 -6.12 7.33
CA HIS A 80 -14.88 -5.91 5.89
C HIS A 80 -15.89 -6.85 5.21
N PHE A 81 -16.31 -7.92 5.90
CA PHE A 81 -17.28 -8.91 5.38
C PHE A 81 -18.70 -8.67 5.88
N GLN A 82 -18.89 -7.67 6.74
CA GLN A 82 -20.20 -7.30 7.27
C GLN A 82 -21.01 -6.57 6.19
N SER A 83 -22.34 -6.71 6.23
CA SER A 83 -23.26 -6.10 5.24
C SER A 83 -23.27 -4.57 5.23
N ASP A 84 -22.68 -3.93 6.25
CA ASP A 84 -22.53 -2.49 6.33
C ASP A 84 -21.17 -1.99 5.79
N ALA A 85 -20.26 -2.89 5.44
CA ALA A 85 -18.94 -2.57 4.91
C ALA A 85 -19.01 -2.24 3.41
N LYS A 86 -19.25 -0.96 3.11
CA LYS A 86 -19.27 -0.43 1.75
C LYS A 86 -17.96 0.24 1.39
N SER A 87 -17.53 0.09 0.14
CA SER A 87 -16.39 0.80 -0.40
C SER A 87 -16.69 2.31 -0.42
N PRO A 88 -15.79 3.16 0.09
CA PRO A 88 -15.97 4.61 0.03
C PRO A 88 -15.89 5.14 -1.40
N ASN A 89 -15.31 4.38 -2.35
CA ASN A 89 -15.08 4.83 -3.71
C ASN A 89 -16.34 4.76 -4.58
N ASN A 90 -17.24 3.81 -4.32
CA ASN A 90 -18.41 3.56 -5.16
C ASN A 90 -19.69 3.20 -4.39
N GLY A 91 -19.64 3.11 -3.05
CA GLY A 91 -20.78 2.78 -2.20
C GLY A 91 -21.27 1.33 -2.31
N GLN A 92 -20.59 0.48 -3.08
CA GLN A 92 -20.92 -0.94 -3.21
C GLN A 92 -20.35 -1.75 -2.05
N GLN A 93 -20.96 -2.90 -1.79
CA GLN A 93 -20.47 -3.84 -0.78
C GLN A 93 -19.02 -4.25 -1.09
N VAL A 94 -18.16 -4.30 -0.08
CA VAL A 94 -16.82 -4.87 -0.21
C VAL A 94 -16.94 -6.38 -0.43
N THR A 95 -16.21 -6.89 -1.43
CA THR A 95 -16.21 -8.30 -1.83
C THR A 95 -14.79 -8.87 -1.84
N CYS A 96 -14.64 -10.18 -2.08
CA CYS A 96 -13.34 -10.83 -2.23
C CYS A 96 -12.43 -10.10 -3.23
N VAL A 97 -12.98 -9.75 -4.40
CA VAL A 97 -12.22 -9.13 -5.50
C VAL A 97 -11.82 -7.68 -5.21
N SER A 98 -12.49 -7.01 -4.25
CA SER A 98 -12.11 -5.66 -3.81
C SER A 98 -10.69 -5.61 -3.22
N CYS A 99 -10.25 -6.71 -2.60
CA CYS A 99 -8.91 -6.84 -2.03
C CYS A 99 -8.01 -7.81 -2.81
N HIS A 100 -8.57 -8.94 -3.26
CA HIS A 100 -7.81 -9.99 -3.92
C HIS A 100 -7.69 -9.82 -5.43
N GLY A 101 -8.51 -8.97 -6.05
CA GLY A 101 -8.58 -8.85 -7.50
C GLY A 101 -9.21 -10.07 -8.16
N ASN A 102 -9.27 -10.05 -9.49
CA ASN A 102 -9.82 -11.14 -10.27
C ASN A 102 -8.83 -12.31 -10.36
N MET A 103 -9.36 -13.53 -10.31
CA MET A 103 -8.56 -14.73 -10.54
C MET A 103 -8.50 -15.07 -12.04
N SER A 104 -7.41 -15.70 -12.44
CA SER A 104 -7.21 -16.17 -13.81
C SER A 104 -7.73 -17.60 -14.00
N GLU A 105 -7.78 -18.08 -15.24
CA GLU A 105 -8.10 -19.48 -15.53
C GLU A 105 -7.09 -20.48 -14.93
N ASN A 106 -5.86 -20.02 -14.76
CA ASN A 106 -4.78 -20.80 -14.18
C ASN A 106 -4.69 -20.66 -12.65
N HIS A 107 -5.69 -20.05 -11.99
CA HIS A 107 -5.66 -19.80 -10.55
C HIS A 107 -5.32 -21.05 -9.72
N ARG A 108 -5.93 -22.18 -10.07
CA ARG A 108 -5.71 -23.48 -9.40
C ARG A 108 -4.32 -24.07 -9.60
N LYS A 109 -3.56 -23.58 -10.59
CA LYS A 109 -2.15 -23.94 -10.81
C LYS A 109 -1.20 -23.13 -9.95
N GLY A 110 -1.72 -22.23 -9.09
CA GLY A 110 -0.92 -21.43 -8.17
C GLY A 110 -0.14 -20.34 -8.88
N VAL A 111 -0.79 -19.58 -9.77
CA VAL A 111 -0.18 -18.43 -10.45
C VAL A 111 -0.31 -17.14 -9.64
N LYS A 112 0.43 -16.09 -10.01
CA LYS A 112 0.43 -14.78 -9.35
C LYS A 112 -0.70 -13.89 -9.89
N ASP A 113 -1.94 -14.37 -9.83
CA ASP A 113 -3.13 -13.66 -10.32
C ASP A 113 -3.79 -12.82 -9.23
N VAL A 114 -4.25 -13.43 -8.13
CA VAL A 114 -4.88 -12.72 -7.02
C VAL A 114 -3.85 -12.14 -6.05
N MET A 115 -4.17 -11.04 -5.38
CA MET A 115 -3.39 -10.50 -4.27
C MET A 115 -3.30 -11.51 -3.12
N ARG A 116 -2.11 -11.67 -2.57
CA ARG A 116 -1.83 -12.52 -1.41
C ARG A 116 -1.16 -11.64 -0.36
N PHE A 117 -1.90 -11.30 0.68
CA PHE A 117 -1.38 -10.51 1.79
C PHE A 117 -0.62 -11.40 2.74
N ASN A 118 0.66 -11.10 2.96
CA ASN A 118 1.52 -11.88 3.84
C ASN A 118 2.29 -10.95 4.76
N ALA A 119 2.39 -11.35 6.03
CA ALA A 119 3.41 -10.78 6.90
C ALA A 119 4.80 -11.19 6.39
N ILE A 120 5.80 -10.34 6.66
CA ILE A 120 7.19 -10.57 6.28
C ILE A 120 7.64 -11.99 6.63
N GLY A 121 8.10 -12.72 5.61
CA GLY A 121 8.62 -14.09 5.75
C GLY A 121 7.56 -15.15 6.07
N LYS A 122 6.27 -14.84 5.86
CA LYS A 122 5.15 -15.78 6.09
C LYS A 122 4.45 -16.24 4.82
N ALA A 123 4.89 -15.78 3.64
CA ALA A 123 4.37 -16.30 2.39
C ALA A 123 4.64 -17.80 2.26
N SER A 124 3.58 -18.57 1.99
CA SER A 124 3.70 -20.02 1.77
C SER A 124 4.44 -20.36 0.48
N ASN A 125 4.38 -19.45 -0.50
CA ASN A 125 5.14 -19.53 -1.74
C ASN A 125 5.72 -18.14 -2.06
N PRO A 126 7.04 -17.93 -1.86
CA PRO A 126 7.69 -16.65 -2.13
C PRO A 126 7.60 -16.19 -3.59
N GLN A 127 7.47 -17.11 -4.56
CA GLN A 127 7.34 -16.77 -5.98
C GLN A 127 6.01 -16.07 -6.30
N LEU A 128 4.99 -16.27 -5.45
CA LEU A 128 3.67 -15.64 -5.58
C LEU A 128 3.53 -14.38 -4.73
N GLU A 129 4.52 -14.07 -3.90
CA GLU A 129 4.48 -12.90 -3.03
C GLU A 129 4.63 -11.63 -3.87
N ARG A 130 3.78 -10.64 -3.55
CA ARG A 130 3.91 -9.28 -4.06
C ARG A 130 4.72 -8.43 -3.09
N THR A 131 5.36 -7.40 -3.60
CA THR A 131 6.14 -6.46 -2.79
C THR A 131 5.26 -5.82 -1.72
N VAL A 132 5.89 -5.31 -0.65
CA VAL A 132 5.20 -4.56 0.41
C VAL A 132 4.36 -3.42 -0.17
N HIS A 133 4.93 -2.69 -1.14
CA HIS A 133 4.24 -1.58 -1.78
C HIS A 133 2.97 -2.05 -2.50
N GLU A 134 3.08 -3.08 -3.37
CA GLU A 134 1.92 -3.63 -4.08
C GLU A 134 0.81 -4.13 -3.14
N GLN A 135 1.18 -4.78 -2.03
CA GLN A 135 0.20 -5.22 -1.03
C GLN A 135 -0.50 -4.01 -0.39
N ASN A 136 0.26 -3.02 0.05
CA ASN A 136 -0.30 -1.86 0.76
C ASN A 136 -1.12 -0.94 -0.15
N GLN A 137 -0.80 -0.88 -1.46
CA GLN A 137 -1.57 -0.11 -2.44
C GLN A 137 -3.04 -0.53 -2.49
N VAL A 138 -3.35 -1.81 -2.26
CA VAL A 138 -4.74 -2.28 -2.20
C VAL A 138 -5.49 -1.64 -1.04
N CYS A 139 -4.84 -1.54 0.14
CA CYS A 139 -5.45 -0.96 1.33
C CYS A 139 -5.67 0.55 1.15
N VAL A 140 -4.66 1.26 0.64
CA VAL A 140 -4.75 2.72 0.44
C VAL A 140 -5.59 3.13 -0.77
N GLY A 141 -6.04 2.16 -1.56
CA GLY A 141 -7.10 2.36 -2.55
C GLY A 141 -8.42 2.81 -1.91
N CYS A 142 -8.67 2.48 -0.63
CA CYS A 142 -9.84 2.94 0.14
C CYS A 142 -9.45 3.72 1.41
N HIS A 143 -8.31 3.42 2.04
CA HIS A 143 -7.87 4.05 3.28
C HIS A 143 -6.85 5.16 3.03
N THR A 144 -7.26 6.41 3.23
CA THR A 144 -6.37 7.56 2.98
C THR A 144 -5.31 7.71 4.07
N ALA A 145 -4.12 8.18 3.68
CA ALA A 145 -3.00 8.41 4.59
C ALA A 145 -3.38 9.36 5.74
N ASP A 146 -4.10 10.44 5.46
CA ASP A 146 -4.52 11.42 6.48
C ASP A 146 -5.38 10.78 7.56
N LYS A 147 -6.34 9.93 7.18
CA LYS A 147 -7.21 9.24 8.14
C LYS A 147 -6.47 8.17 8.93
N LEU A 148 -5.55 7.45 8.29
CA LEU A 148 -4.70 6.48 8.97
C LEU A 148 -3.77 7.15 10.00
N ARG A 149 -3.16 8.28 9.64
CA ARG A 149 -2.32 9.11 10.51
C ARG A 149 -3.11 9.63 11.71
N GLU A 150 -4.30 10.18 11.47
CA GLU A 150 -5.20 10.70 12.51
C GLU A 150 -5.54 9.61 13.55
N LYS A 151 -5.70 8.35 13.10
CA LYS A 151 -5.97 7.23 14.01
C LYS A 151 -4.72 6.72 14.72
N PHE A 152 -3.60 6.61 14.02
CA PHE A 152 -2.34 6.18 14.61
C PHE A 152 -1.15 6.61 13.75
N TRP A 153 -0.28 7.43 14.32
CA TRP A 153 0.88 8.03 13.64
C TRP A 153 1.82 6.99 13.00
N ALA A 154 1.92 5.79 13.57
CA ALA A 154 2.85 4.78 13.10
C ALA A 154 2.53 4.28 11.68
N HIS A 155 1.32 4.50 11.17
CA HIS A 155 0.98 4.12 9.79
C HIS A 155 1.92 4.78 8.77
N ASP A 156 2.28 6.06 8.94
CA ASP A 156 3.14 6.77 7.98
C ASP A 156 4.53 6.13 7.87
N THR A 157 5.15 5.84 9.01
CA THR A 157 6.49 5.25 9.09
C THR A 157 6.54 3.85 8.47
N HIS A 158 5.42 3.13 8.48
CA HIS A 158 5.33 1.74 8.06
C HIS A 158 4.79 1.54 6.63
N ALA A 159 4.07 2.53 6.08
CA ALA A 159 3.31 2.41 4.83
C ALA A 159 4.11 1.86 3.63
N ASN A 160 5.41 2.10 3.57
CA ASN A 160 6.29 1.61 2.49
C ASN A 160 7.39 0.65 2.97
N LYS A 161 7.32 0.17 4.21
CA LYS A 161 8.38 -0.62 4.85
C LYS A 161 7.92 -2.02 5.30
N ILE A 162 6.67 -2.14 5.73
CA ILE A 162 6.07 -3.41 6.12
C ILE A 162 4.66 -3.52 5.53
N ALA A 163 4.18 -4.74 5.27
CA ALA A 163 2.83 -4.92 4.77
C ALA A 163 1.80 -4.62 5.87
N CYS A 164 0.61 -4.12 5.53
CA CYS A 164 -0.47 -3.90 6.51
C CYS A 164 -0.79 -5.19 7.30
N ALA A 165 -0.70 -6.33 6.61
CA ALA A 165 -0.91 -7.68 7.17
C ALA A 165 0.17 -8.13 8.17
N ASN A 166 1.23 -7.35 8.39
CA ASN A 166 2.16 -7.59 9.51
C ASN A 166 1.53 -7.30 10.88
N CYS A 167 0.52 -6.44 10.92
CA CYS A 167 -0.19 -6.07 12.15
C CYS A 167 -1.67 -6.45 12.09
N HIS A 168 -2.30 -6.29 10.92
CA HIS A 168 -3.72 -6.50 10.76
C HIS A 168 -4.07 -7.91 10.30
N GLU A 169 -5.15 -8.45 10.87
CA GLU A 169 -5.75 -9.71 10.42
C GLU A 169 -7.25 -9.51 10.19
N LEU A 170 -7.65 -9.43 8.91
CA LEU A 170 -8.98 -8.94 8.51
C LEU A 170 -10.04 -10.04 8.36
N HIS A 171 -9.62 -11.31 8.27
CA HIS A 171 -10.52 -12.45 8.09
C HIS A 171 -11.28 -12.82 9.38
N PRO A 172 -10.61 -13.00 10.54
CA PRO A 172 -11.29 -13.32 11.79
C PRO A 172 -12.22 -12.19 12.26
N GLU A 173 -13.21 -12.55 13.07
CA GLU A 173 -14.12 -11.59 13.72
C GLU A 173 -13.36 -10.56 14.58
N LYS A 174 -12.35 -11.05 15.31
CA LYS A 174 -11.50 -10.23 16.18
C LYS A 174 -10.22 -9.84 15.45
N GLU A 175 -10.15 -8.57 15.07
CA GLU A 175 -8.94 -7.97 14.50
C GLU A 175 -7.93 -7.65 15.63
N PRO A 176 -6.65 -8.09 15.54
CA PRO A 176 -5.67 -7.97 16.64
C PRO A 176 -5.32 -6.55 17.09
N MET A 177 -5.38 -5.57 16.18
CA MET A 177 -5.09 -4.17 16.48
C MET A 177 -6.29 -3.42 17.08
N LYS A 178 -7.51 -3.94 16.91
CA LYS A 178 -8.73 -3.34 17.42
C LYS A 178 -8.81 -3.50 18.95
N GLY A 179 -8.80 -2.38 19.66
CA GLY A 179 -8.93 -2.36 21.11
C GLY A 179 -7.70 -2.88 21.85
N ILE A 180 -6.55 -3.00 21.18
CA ILE A 180 -5.31 -3.42 21.83
C ILE A 180 -4.88 -2.41 22.92
N PRO A 181 -4.66 -2.87 24.17
CA PRO A 181 -4.15 -2.03 25.25
C PRO A 181 -2.82 -1.40 24.89
N GLU A 182 -2.57 -0.17 25.35
CA GLU A 182 -1.38 0.60 25.03
C GLU A 182 -0.07 -0.19 25.28
N LYS A 183 0.05 -0.83 26.46
CA LYS A 183 1.23 -1.65 26.80
C LYS A 183 1.46 -2.79 25.80
N GLN A 184 0.39 -3.44 25.34
CA GLN A 184 0.49 -4.51 24.34
C GLN A 184 0.85 -3.94 22.96
N ARG A 185 0.35 -2.76 22.60
CA ARG A 185 0.72 -2.05 21.37
C ARG A 185 2.20 -1.69 21.34
N ILE A 186 2.74 -1.16 22.45
CA ILE A 186 4.18 -0.87 22.59
C ILE A 186 5.01 -2.15 22.47
N LYS A 187 4.53 -3.25 23.08
CA LYS A 187 5.21 -4.55 22.98
C LYS A 187 5.33 -5.03 21.53
N LEU A 188 4.32 -4.81 20.68
CA LEU A 188 4.40 -5.15 19.25
C LEU A 188 5.57 -4.43 18.56
N CYS A 189 5.77 -3.15 18.87
CA CYS A 189 6.87 -2.36 18.34
C CYS A 189 8.21 -2.99 18.73
N THR A 190 8.41 -3.25 20.03
CA THR A 190 9.68 -3.78 20.54
C THR A 190 9.94 -5.21 20.04
N ASP A 191 8.92 -6.06 20.00
CA ASP A 191 9.04 -7.43 19.53
C ASP A 191 9.44 -7.49 18.04
N CYS A 192 8.81 -6.64 17.21
CA CYS A 192 9.08 -6.61 15.78
C CYS A 192 10.46 -6.01 15.49
N HIS A 193 10.77 -4.84 16.05
CA HIS A 193 12.04 -4.17 15.79
C HIS A 193 13.25 -4.96 16.30
N THR A 194 13.12 -5.68 17.43
CA THR A 194 14.17 -6.60 17.92
C THR A 194 14.44 -7.71 16.91
N LYS A 195 13.38 -8.31 16.33
CA LYS A 195 13.53 -9.35 15.31
C LYS A 195 14.14 -8.82 14.02
N VAL A 196 13.74 -7.62 13.59
CA VAL A 196 14.31 -6.96 12.40
C VAL A 196 15.80 -6.69 12.60
N GLN A 197 16.19 -6.17 13.78
CA GLN A 197 17.59 -5.92 14.10
C GLN A 197 18.41 -7.22 14.10
N ALA A 198 17.93 -8.26 14.79
CA ALA A 198 18.61 -9.56 14.82
C ALA A 198 18.77 -10.17 13.41
N LYS A 199 17.74 -10.04 12.54
CA LYS A 199 17.82 -10.50 11.15
C LYS A 199 18.90 -9.74 10.38
N LYS A 200 18.93 -8.41 10.50
CA LYS A 200 19.92 -7.56 9.83
C LYS A 200 21.34 -7.91 10.25
N GLU A 201 21.57 -8.14 11.54
CA GLU A 201 22.88 -8.56 12.05
C GLU A 201 23.31 -9.93 11.52
N ALA A 202 22.37 -10.88 11.43
CA ALA A 202 22.66 -12.20 10.85
C ALA A 202 22.99 -12.11 9.34
N GLU A 203 22.27 -11.27 8.59
CA GLU A 203 22.53 -11.03 7.16
C GLU A 203 23.92 -10.41 6.94
N LEU A 204 24.30 -9.40 7.73
CA LEU A 204 25.62 -8.77 7.66
C LEU A 204 26.75 -9.77 7.93
N LYS A 205 26.65 -10.56 9.01
CA LYS A 205 27.63 -11.60 9.33
C LYS A 205 27.76 -12.65 8.23
N ALA A 206 26.63 -13.04 7.62
CA ALA A 206 26.64 -14.00 6.53
C ALA A 206 27.28 -13.42 5.26
N GLN A 207 27.18 -12.12 5.03
CA GLN A 207 27.84 -11.44 3.92
C GLN A 207 29.35 -11.35 4.14
N GLU A 208 29.79 -10.89 5.33
CA GLU A 208 31.21 -10.84 5.71
C GLU A 208 31.89 -12.22 5.62
N ALA A 209 31.20 -13.29 6.01
CA ALA A 209 31.71 -14.65 5.91
C ALA A 209 31.84 -15.16 4.47
N LYS A 210 31.08 -14.61 3.52
CA LYS A 210 31.19 -14.93 2.09
C LYS A 210 32.29 -14.13 1.40
N GLU A 211 32.53 -12.90 1.84
CA GLU A 211 33.57 -12.03 1.28
C GLU A 211 34.98 -12.42 1.76
N ASN A 212 35.09 -13.06 2.92
CA ASN A 212 36.35 -13.57 3.48
C ASN A 212 36.70 -15.01 3.02
N LYS A 213 36.01 -15.55 2.02
CA LYS A 213 36.18 -16.91 1.48
C LYS A 213 36.58 -16.86 0.01
#